data_AF-X8H353-F1
#
_entry.id   AF-X8H353-F1
#
_cell.length_a   1.000
_cell.length_b   1.000
_cell.length_c   1.000
_cell.angle_alpha   90.00
_cell.angle_beta   90.00
_cell.angle_gamma   90.00
#
_symmetry.space_group_name_H-M   'P 1'
#
loop_
_entity.id
_entity.type
_entity.pdbx_description
1 polymer ?
#
loop_
_entity_poly.entity_id
_entity_poly.type
_entity_poly.pdbx_seq_one_letter_code
_entity_poly.pdbx_strand_id
1 'polypeptide(L)'
;MRNALIIGAGLASEKILDEMLQTKELNIKGILDKDSDKFGIEKKGILILGNYDNIEKYVENLNIEVIIIATTEMSTEEIKEKIQKKIDNKKTVTYILPNIEDLDINKSLLSQLRNINIPLSVPNLNKKEILKNLEECLESGWVSTGGRFIPEFEEKVIKYLKVKNAAGVQSGTAGLHMALQVLGVNRDEEVIAPTLTFIAAVNPITYLGANPVFIDCDDSLCMDPIKLEKFCSEECDFIDGLLINKKTKRKIRVLVIVHVFGNMADMEKIIDIAKKYNLKVLEDATEALGTYYTEGRYKGKFAGTMGDIGVLSFNANKIITTGGGGMVVGDNYDLVEKVRFLSSQAKKDPLYFIHDEIGYNYRMLNLQAALGTSQIDELESFIETKTKNYYLYREELNKIEGLQLLTFRKGIRPNYWFYSLVVDKKKYGLNKDELLKKLVSENIQTRPIWGLIHQQKPYQECQAYQIEKALWYYEKVLNIPCSSNLTEEEVDIVLKKIKEFKD
;
A
#
# COMPACT_ATOMS: atom_id res chain seq x y z
N MET A 1 16.27 21.42 12.26
CA MET A 1 16.07 20.43 13.33
C MET A 1 14.72 20.69 13.96
N ARG A 2 13.91 19.66 14.16
CA ARG A 2 12.64 19.77 14.89
C ARG A 2 12.92 20.03 16.36
N ASN A 3 12.15 20.91 16.99
CA ASN A 3 12.27 21.14 18.43
C ASN A 3 11.66 19.98 19.21
N ALA A 4 12.35 19.50 20.23
CA ALA A 4 11.92 18.33 20.98
C ALA A 4 11.95 18.53 22.50
N LEU A 5 11.05 17.84 23.21
CA LEU A 5 11.06 17.68 24.66
C LEU A 5 11.28 16.21 25.02
N ILE A 6 11.99 15.96 26.12
CA ILE A 6 12.13 14.61 26.69
C ILE A 6 11.34 14.56 28.00
N ILE A 7 10.64 13.46 28.26
CA ILE A 7 9.90 13.23 29.50
C ILE A 7 10.54 12.08 30.27
N GLY A 8 10.92 12.34 31.52
CA GLY A 8 11.73 11.47 32.36
C GLY A 8 13.20 11.87 32.31
N ALA A 9 13.82 12.03 33.48
CA ALA A 9 15.24 12.32 33.64
C ALA A 9 16.00 11.10 34.19
N GLY A 10 15.61 9.88 33.82
CA GLY A 10 16.30 8.62 34.19
C GLY A 10 17.50 8.29 33.30
N LEU A 11 18.07 7.09 33.44
CA LEU A 11 19.18 6.61 32.60
C LEU A 11 18.84 6.56 31.10
N ALA A 12 17.58 6.25 30.78
CA ALA A 12 17.04 6.28 29.42
C ALA A 12 17.21 7.65 28.75
N SER A 13 16.89 8.72 29.49
CA SER A 13 17.04 10.11 29.01
C SER A 13 18.49 10.48 28.72
N GLU A 14 19.46 9.98 29.51
CA GLU A 14 20.88 10.27 29.29
C GLU A 14 21.37 9.66 27.98
N LYS A 15 20.99 8.42 27.70
CA LYS A 15 21.33 7.77 26.44
C LYS A 15 20.74 8.51 25.24
N ILE A 16 19.49 8.97 25.35
CA ILE A 16 18.87 9.82 24.30
C ILE A 16 19.68 11.09 24.11
N LEU A 17 20.01 11.80 25.19
CA LEU A 17 20.75 13.05 25.13
C LEU A 17 22.14 12.86 24.50
N ASP A 18 22.85 11.80 24.89
CA ASP A 18 24.18 11.48 24.35
C ASP A 18 24.12 11.22 22.83
N GLU A 19 23.11 10.50 22.35
CA GLU A 19 22.91 10.32 20.91
C GLU A 19 22.50 11.62 20.21
N MET A 20 21.54 12.37 20.77
CA MET A 20 21.01 13.58 20.12
C MET A 20 22.06 14.69 20.02
N LEU A 21 22.95 14.80 21.00
CA LEU A 21 24.06 15.73 20.98
C LEU A 21 25.13 15.34 19.93
N GLN A 22 25.24 14.05 19.60
CA GLN A 22 26.15 13.56 18.57
C GLN A 22 25.57 13.69 17.15
N THR A 23 24.31 13.29 16.95
CA THR A 23 23.69 13.25 15.62
C THR A 23 23.10 14.58 15.17
N LYS A 24 22.73 15.47 16.12
CA LYS A 24 22.04 16.74 15.87
C LYS A 24 20.77 16.57 15.02
N GLU A 25 20.06 15.45 15.17
CA GLU A 25 18.81 15.21 14.44
C GLU A 25 17.63 16.00 15.04
N LEU A 26 17.62 16.19 16.36
CA LEU A 26 16.62 16.94 17.11
C LEU A 26 17.24 18.10 17.90
N ASN A 27 16.48 19.18 18.01
CA ASN A 27 16.83 20.32 18.85
C ASN A 27 16.15 20.18 20.21
N ILE A 28 16.82 19.51 21.16
CA ILE A 28 16.24 19.28 22.49
C ILE A 28 16.13 20.62 23.24
N LYS A 29 14.90 21.03 23.53
CA LYS A 29 14.60 22.29 24.21
C LYS A 29 14.54 22.17 25.73
N GLY A 30 14.40 20.96 26.24
CA GLY A 30 14.32 20.71 27.67
C GLY A 30 13.86 19.31 28.01
N ILE A 31 13.94 19.00 29.30
CA ILE A 31 13.48 17.76 29.90
C ILE A 31 12.34 18.09 30.87
N LEU A 32 11.31 17.25 30.92
CA LEU A 32 10.26 17.30 31.93
C LEU A 32 10.38 16.06 32.83
N ASP A 33 10.32 16.23 34.14
CA ASP A 33 10.37 15.13 35.10
C ASP A 33 9.31 15.34 36.18
N LYS A 34 8.71 14.26 36.68
CA LYS A 34 7.70 14.32 37.74
C LYS A 34 8.29 14.78 39.07
N ASP A 35 9.58 14.53 39.26
CA ASP A 35 10.31 14.88 40.47
C ASP A 35 10.65 16.37 40.47
N SER A 36 9.95 17.11 41.34
CA SER A 36 10.14 18.55 41.50
C SER A 36 11.53 18.93 41.98
N ASP A 37 12.24 18.01 42.66
CA ASP A 37 13.57 18.28 43.20
C ASP A 37 14.63 18.35 42.08
N LYS A 38 14.28 17.87 40.87
CA LYS A 38 15.15 17.95 39.68
C LYS A 38 14.97 19.23 38.88
N PHE A 39 14.00 20.08 39.22
CA PHE A 39 13.74 21.31 38.47
C PHE A 39 14.95 22.25 38.49
N GLY A 40 15.31 22.78 37.32
CA GLY A 40 16.46 23.67 37.18
C GLY A 40 17.83 22.98 37.14
N ILE A 41 17.88 21.64 37.30
CA ILE A 41 19.11 20.88 37.08
C ILE A 41 19.36 20.74 35.58
N GLU A 42 20.60 20.92 35.17
CA GLU A 42 21.02 20.61 33.80
C GLU A 42 21.49 19.16 33.68
N LYS A 43 21.02 18.50 32.63
CA LYS A 43 21.45 17.16 32.26
C LYS A 43 22.10 17.22 30.88
N LYS A 44 23.42 17.01 30.83
CA LYS A 44 24.22 17.11 29.59
C LYS A 44 24.00 18.45 28.85
N GLY A 45 23.84 19.55 29.60
CA GLY A 45 23.59 20.89 29.06
C GLY A 45 22.14 21.16 28.62
N ILE A 46 21.21 20.24 28.90
CA ILE A 46 19.77 20.44 28.68
C ILE A 46 19.07 20.62 30.03
N LEU A 47 18.30 21.71 30.17
CA LEU A 47 17.63 22.07 31.41
C LEU A 47 16.40 21.18 31.67
N ILE A 48 16.21 20.77 32.93
CA ILE A 48 14.94 20.20 33.41
C ILE A 48 13.97 21.35 33.69
N LEU A 49 13.00 21.53 32.80
CA LEU A 49 12.07 22.66 32.78
C LEU A 49 10.94 22.55 33.80
N GLY A 50 10.75 21.39 34.42
CA GLY A 50 9.73 21.14 35.43
C GLY A 50 8.96 19.87 35.14
N ASN A 51 7.73 19.79 35.63
CA ASN A 51 6.89 18.62 35.40
C ASN A 51 6.08 18.71 34.11
N TYR A 52 5.49 17.58 33.72
CA TYR A 52 4.68 17.44 32.52
C TYR A 52 3.19 17.76 32.74
N ASP A 53 2.81 18.37 33.87
CA ASP A 53 1.41 18.75 34.12
C ASP A 53 0.94 19.93 33.25
N ASN A 54 1.86 20.81 32.86
CA ASN A 54 1.62 21.97 31.99
C ASN A 54 2.26 21.78 30.60
N ILE A 55 2.30 20.55 30.10
CA ILE A 55 2.98 20.23 28.85
C ILE A 55 2.54 21.07 27.66
N GLU A 56 1.27 21.48 27.61
CA GLU A 56 0.74 22.36 26.55
C GLU A 56 1.52 23.68 26.46
N LYS A 57 1.89 24.27 27.60
CA LYS A 57 2.62 25.55 27.65
C LYS A 57 4.04 25.39 27.13
N TYR A 58 4.70 24.29 27.48
CA TYR A 58 6.05 24.03 26.98
C TYR A 58 6.03 23.77 25.47
N VAL A 59 5.03 23.02 24.99
CA VAL A 59 4.87 22.73 23.56
C VAL A 59 4.64 24.01 22.76
N GLU A 60 3.77 24.89 23.23
CA GLU A 60 3.47 26.16 22.56
C GLU A 60 4.66 27.13 22.63
N ASN A 61 5.20 27.39 23.82
CA ASN A 61 6.24 28.39 24.02
C ASN A 61 7.57 28.03 23.35
N LEU A 62 7.90 26.74 23.30
CA LEU A 62 9.16 26.25 22.74
C LEU A 62 9.00 25.75 21.30
N ASN A 63 7.78 25.90 20.72
CA ASN A 63 7.40 25.43 19.40
C ASN A 63 7.85 23.97 19.18
N ILE A 64 7.44 23.09 20.08
CA ILE A 64 7.84 21.68 20.11
C ILE A 64 7.08 20.90 19.04
N GLU A 65 7.82 20.13 18.25
CA GLU A 65 7.29 19.25 17.21
C GLU A 65 7.41 17.77 17.58
N VAL A 66 8.26 17.44 18.58
CA VAL A 66 8.56 16.07 18.99
C VAL A 66 8.59 15.96 20.52
N ILE A 67 7.91 14.97 21.08
CA ILE A 67 8.00 14.62 22.50
C ILE A 67 8.52 13.18 22.59
N ILE A 68 9.53 12.95 23.42
CA ILE A 68 10.12 11.63 23.66
C ILE A 68 9.84 11.23 25.10
N ILE A 69 9.07 10.16 25.30
CA ILE A 69 8.80 9.58 26.62
C ILE A 69 9.93 8.59 26.96
N ALA A 70 10.77 8.96 27.91
CA ALA A 70 11.95 8.25 28.36
C ALA A 70 11.83 7.83 29.85
N THR A 71 10.62 7.42 30.24
CA THR A 71 10.32 6.89 31.57
C THR A 71 9.49 5.61 31.46
N THR A 72 9.80 4.62 32.28
CA THR A 72 9.06 3.36 32.41
C THR A 72 7.94 3.45 33.44
N GLU A 73 7.82 4.60 34.13
CA GLU A 73 6.89 4.79 35.23
C GLU A 73 5.50 5.23 34.78
N MET A 74 5.32 5.53 33.48
CA MET A 74 4.04 5.91 32.91
C MET A 74 3.48 4.78 32.08
N SER A 75 2.27 4.33 32.42
CA SER A 75 1.49 3.45 31.55
C SER A 75 1.07 4.17 30.25
N THR A 76 0.74 3.39 29.21
CA THR A 76 0.20 3.93 27.94
C THR A 76 -1.05 4.78 28.17
N GLU A 77 -1.92 4.37 29.08
CA GLU A 77 -3.10 5.11 29.50
C GLU A 77 -2.73 6.46 30.15
N GLU A 78 -1.73 6.50 31.04
CA GLU A 78 -1.28 7.75 31.65
C GLU A 78 -0.63 8.72 30.66
N ILE A 79 0.12 8.22 29.68
CA ILE A 79 0.70 9.04 28.61
C ILE A 79 -0.43 9.70 27.81
N LYS A 80 -1.50 8.96 27.50
CA LYS A 80 -2.67 9.53 26.82
C LYS A 80 -3.30 10.65 27.63
N GLU A 81 -3.54 10.40 28.91
CA GLU A 81 -4.26 11.36 29.76
C GLU A 81 -3.45 12.60 30.10
N LYS A 82 -2.19 12.42 30.48
CA LYS A 82 -1.36 13.51 31.00
C LYS A 82 -0.63 14.28 29.90
N ILE A 83 -0.41 13.67 28.73
CA ILE A 83 0.39 14.24 27.66
C ILE A 83 -0.43 14.42 26.37
N GLN A 84 -0.89 13.34 25.74
CA GLN A 84 -1.47 13.43 24.39
C GLN A 84 -2.80 14.20 24.34
N LYS A 85 -3.63 14.15 25.39
CA LYS A 85 -4.87 14.95 25.49
C LYS A 85 -4.60 16.46 25.60
N LYS A 86 -3.42 16.87 26.05
CA LYS A 86 -3.09 18.27 26.32
C LYS A 86 -2.42 18.97 25.14
N ILE A 87 -1.99 18.25 24.10
CA ILE A 87 -1.19 18.78 23.00
C ILE A 87 -1.87 18.61 21.64
N ASP A 88 -1.53 19.47 20.68
CA ASP A 88 -2.00 19.33 19.29
C ASP A 88 -1.21 18.24 18.55
N ASN A 89 -1.79 17.04 18.49
CA ASN A 89 -1.19 15.86 17.83
C ASN A 89 -1.09 16.00 16.30
N LYS A 90 -1.63 17.06 15.68
CA LYS A 90 -1.37 17.37 14.26
C LYS A 90 -0.04 18.08 14.05
N LYS A 91 0.48 18.75 15.08
CA LYS A 91 1.74 19.51 15.06
C LYS A 91 2.86 18.82 15.82
N THR A 92 2.52 18.00 16.81
CA THR A 92 3.47 17.38 17.74
C THR A 92 3.37 15.86 17.66
N VAL A 93 4.49 15.17 17.45
CA VAL A 93 4.56 13.71 17.45
C VAL A 93 5.12 13.22 18.77
N THR A 94 4.48 12.22 19.39
CA THR A 94 4.97 11.61 20.64
C THR A 94 5.56 10.24 20.36
N TYR A 95 6.79 10.04 20.81
CA TYR A 95 7.52 8.78 20.76
C TYR A 95 7.67 8.21 22.16
N ILE A 96 7.64 6.88 22.28
CA ILE A 96 7.97 6.17 23.52
C ILE A 96 9.29 5.43 23.30
N LEU A 97 10.21 5.60 24.26
CA LEU A 97 11.43 4.82 24.31
C LEU A 97 11.11 3.40 24.82
N PRO A 98 11.60 2.34 24.15
CA PRO A 98 11.56 0.97 24.69
C PRO A 98 12.26 0.88 26.05
N ASN A 99 12.00 -0.20 26.81
CA ASN A 99 12.77 -0.46 28.03
C ASN A 99 14.26 -0.54 27.70
N ILE A 100 15.11 -0.08 28.63
CA ILE A 100 16.56 -0.03 28.42
C ILE A 100 17.15 -1.41 28.09
N GLU A 101 16.53 -2.48 28.59
CA GLU A 101 16.92 -3.88 28.36
C GLU A 101 16.61 -4.35 26.93
N ASP A 102 15.68 -3.69 26.24
CA ASP A 102 15.23 -4.02 24.87
C ASP A 102 15.93 -3.17 23.78
N LEU A 103 16.84 -2.27 24.19
CA LEU A 103 17.55 -1.38 23.26
C LEU A 103 18.70 -2.13 22.55
N ASP A 104 18.65 -2.14 21.22
CA ASP A 104 19.76 -2.60 20.38
C ASP A 104 20.84 -1.51 20.33
N ILE A 105 21.97 -1.80 20.98
CA ILE A 105 23.11 -0.90 21.12
C ILE A 105 23.76 -0.57 19.76
N ASN A 106 23.46 -1.34 18.70
CA ASN A 106 24.02 -1.16 17.37
C ASN A 106 23.14 -0.32 16.43
N LYS A 107 21.98 0.17 16.90
CA LYS A 107 21.04 0.98 16.11
C LYS A 107 20.85 2.35 16.74
N SER A 108 20.56 3.37 15.92
CA SER A 108 20.21 4.68 16.46
C SER A 108 18.93 4.55 17.30
N LEU A 109 18.91 5.21 18.44
CA LEU A 109 17.78 5.26 19.36
C LEU A 109 16.56 5.90 18.70
N LEU A 110 16.76 6.86 17.78
CA LEU A 110 15.68 7.42 16.95
C LEU A 110 14.99 6.36 16.07
N SER A 111 15.74 5.40 15.53
CA SER A 111 15.16 4.29 14.75
C SER A 111 14.41 3.27 15.62
N GLN A 112 14.60 3.34 16.94
CA GLN A 112 13.98 2.46 17.94
C GLN A 112 12.87 3.15 18.73
N LEU A 113 12.66 4.46 18.51
CA LEU A 113 11.53 5.21 19.06
C LEU A 113 10.22 4.72 18.43
N ARG A 114 9.35 4.17 19.27
CA ARG A 114 8.02 3.74 18.82
C ARG A 114 7.11 4.96 18.76
N ASN A 115 6.57 5.24 17.58
CA ASN A 115 5.50 6.21 17.46
C ASN A 115 4.27 5.62 18.16
N ILE A 116 3.56 6.41 18.97
CA ILE A 116 2.27 5.96 19.55
C ILE A 116 1.21 5.75 18.44
N ASN A 117 1.53 6.14 17.20
CA ASN A 117 0.74 5.93 16.01
C ASN A 117 1.07 4.58 15.35
N ILE A 118 0.13 3.62 15.37
CA ILE A 118 0.21 2.38 14.59
C ILE A 118 -0.33 2.68 13.18
N PRO A 119 0.52 2.78 12.15
CA PRO A 119 0.07 3.14 10.82
C PRO A 119 -0.59 1.94 10.12
N LEU A 120 -1.37 2.22 9.06
CA LEU A 120 -2.08 1.20 8.33
C LEU A 120 -1.11 0.30 7.52
N SER A 121 -0.28 0.90 6.68
CA SER A 121 0.72 0.19 5.87
C SER A 121 1.82 1.18 5.45
N VAL A 122 3.05 0.97 5.91
CA VAL A 122 4.21 1.85 5.64
C VAL A 122 5.39 1.09 5.02
N PRO A 123 6.30 1.80 4.32
CA PRO A 123 7.55 1.22 3.84
C PRO A 123 8.38 0.55 4.94
N ASN A 124 8.98 -0.59 4.62
CA ASN A 124 10.02 -1.21 5.44
C ASN A 124 11.39 -1.03 4.76
N LEU A 125 12.18 -0.06 5.24
CA LEU A 125 13.40 0.43 4.58
C LEU A 125 14.70 0.18 5.38
N ASN A 126 14.67 -0.66 6.42
CA ASN A 126 15.73 -0.75 7.42
C ASN A 126 16.95 -1.60 6.99
N LYS A 127 17.43 -1.45 5.74
CA LYS A 127 18.51 -2.28 5.18
C LYS A 127 19.67 -1.44 4.66
N LYS A 128 20.89 -1.85 5.03
CA LYS A 128 22.15 -1.22 4.57
C LYS A 128 22.30 -1.25 3.05
N GLU A 129 21.81 -2.29 2.39
CA GLU A 129 21.92 -2.43 0.92
C GLU A 129 21.10 -1.36 0.18
N ILE A 130 19.99 -0.89 0.76
CA ILE A 130 19.21 0.23 0.19
C ILE A 130 20.07 1.49 0.13
N LEU A 131 20.73 1.85 1.25
CA LEU A 131 21.57 3.04 1.31
C LEU A 131 22.74 2.94 0.33
N LYS A 132 23.42 1.80 0.31
CA LYS A 132 24.55 1.55 -0.59
C LYS A 132 24.16 1.67 -2.08
N ASN A 133 23.03 1.09 -2.48
CA ASN A 133 22.57 1.17 -3.87
C ASN A 133 22.17 2.60 -4.26
N LEU A 134 21.59 3.37 -3.32
CA LEU A 134 21.27 4.78 -3.55
C LEU A 134 22.53 5.66 -3.59
N GLU A 135 23.50 5.43 -2.70
CA GLU A 135 24.80 6.10 -2.72
C GLU A 135 25.50 5.91 -4.07
N GLU A 136 25.50 4.69 -4.61
CA GLU A 136 26.08 4.42 -5.92
C GLU A 136 25.41 5.22 -7.06
N CYS A 137 24.08 5.37 -7.04
CA CYS A 137 23.38 6.21 -8.02
C CYS A 137 23.84 7.67 -7.93
N LEU A 138 24.07 8.19 -6.72
CA LEU A 138 24.48 9.56 -6.49
C LEU A 138 25.94 9.78 -6.89
N GLU A 139 26.83 8.87 -6.51
CA GLU A 139 28.27 8.94 -6.82
C GLU A 139 28.53 8.82 -8.33
N SER A 140 27.80 7.93 -9.01
CA SER A 140 27.95 7.73 -10.45
C SER A 140 27.25 8.80 -11.31
N GLY A 141 26.37 9.61 -10.72
CA GLY A 141 25.54 10.59 -11.43
C GLY A 141 24.37 10.00 -12.23
N TRP A 142 24.24 8.66 -12.28
CA TRP A 142 23.16 7.97 -12.97
C TRP A 142 21.88 7.93 -12.12
N VAL A 143 21.20 9.07 -12.05
CA VAL A 143 20.00 9.26 -11.20
C VAL A 143 18.67 9.19 -11.96
N SER A 144 18.72 9.29 -13.30
CA SER A 144 17.54 9.37 -14.17
C SER A 144 17.25 8.03 -14.88
N THR A 145 16.78 8.04 -16.11
CA THR A 145 16.34 6.85 -16.87
C THR A 145 17.47 6.00 -17.46
N GLY A 146 18.70 6.17 -16.96
CA GLY A 146 19.89 5.40 -17.29
C GLY A 146 20.65 4.98 -16.03
N GLY A 147 21.40 3.88 -16.13
CA GLY A 147 22.12 3.25 -15.02
C GLY A 147 21.79 1.76 -14.89
N ARG A 148 22.60 1.03 -14.11
CA ARG A 148 22.54 -0.44 -14.03
C ARG A 148 21.35 -0.99 -13.27
N PHE A 149 20.75 -0.22 -12.36
CA PHE A 149 19.72 -0.75 -11.48
C PHE A 149 18.38 -0.98 -12.19
N ILE A 150 18.10 -0.23 -13.27
CA ILE A 150 16.88 -0.43 -14.07
C ILE A 150 16.84 -1.86 -14.65
N PRO A 151 17.79 -2.29 -15.50
CA PRO A 151 17.77 -3.65 -16.03
C PRO A 151 17.93 -4.71 -14.94
N GLU A 152 18.72 -4.46 -13.89
CA GLU A 152 18.85 -5.41 -12.78
C GLU A 152 17.53 -5.63 -12.03
N PHE A 153 16.78 -4.57 -11.76
CA PHE A 153 15.49 -4.69 -11.11
C PHE A 153 14.47 -5.42 -11.99
N GLU A 154 14.46 -5.12 -13.30
CA GLU A 154 13.66 -5.84 -14.30
C GLU A 154 13.99 -7.33 -14.30
N GLU A 155 15.28 -7.69 -14.34
CA GLU A 155 15.74 -9.09 -14.30
C GLU A 155 15.34 -9.82 -13.01
N LYS A 156 15.46 -9.16 -11.85
CA LYS A 156 15.01 -9.75 -10.57
C LYS A 156 13.51 -10.00 -10.58
N VAL A 157 12.71 -9.07 -11.10
CA VAL A 157 11.24 -9.25 -11.23
C VAL A 157 10.90 -10.37 -12.21
N ILE A 158 11.57 -10.43 -13.36
CA ILE A 158 11.43 -11.51 -14.36
C ILE A 158 11.67 -12.87 -13.71
N LYS A 159 12.79 -13.00 -12.99
CA LYS A 159 13.17 -14.24 -12.30
C LYS A 159 12.17 -14.63 -11.23
N TYR A 160 11.71 -13.66 -10.43
CA TYR A 160 10.76 -13.91 -9.34
C TYR A 160 9.40 -14.37 -9.87
N LEU A 161 8.85 -13.67 -10.87
CA LEU A 161 7.52 -13.96 -11.44
C LEU A 161 7.52 -15.08 -12.50
N LYS A 162 8.70 -15.51 -12.97
CA LYS A 162 8.88 -16.51 -14.03
C LYS A 162 8.17 -16.12 -15.33
N VAL A 163 8.28 -14.85 -15.70
CA VAL A 163 7.81 -14.29 -16.97
C VAL A 163 8.96 -14.15 -17.96
N LYS A 164 8.66 -13.82 -19.22
CA LYS A 164 9.71 -13.60 -20.23
C LYS A 164 10.25 -12.18 -20.28
N ASN A 165 9.46 -11.17 -19.91
CA ASN A 165 9.88 -9.77 -20.00
C ASN A 165 9.23 -8.88 -18.92
N ALA A 166 9.90 -7.78 -18.59
CA ALA A 166 9.45 -6.75 -17.66
C ALA A 166 9.98 -5.36 -18.06
N ALA A 167 9.12 -4.33 -18.05
CA ALA A 167 9.46 -2.94 -18.36
C ALA A 167 9.12 -1.99 -17.21
N GLY A 168 10.13 -1.33 -16.65
CA GLY A 168 10.03 -0.42 -15.52
C GLY A 168 9.42 0.92 -15.91
N VAL A 169 8.38 1.32 -15.16
CA VAL A 169 7.65 2.57 -15.36
C VAL A 169 7.57 3.39 -14.06
N GLN A 170 7.28 4.69 -14.18
CA GLN A 170 7.27 5.63 -13.05
C GLN A 170 6.16 5.38 -12.03
N SER A 171 5.09 4.66 -12.40
CA SER A 171 4.00 4.30 -11.50
C SER A 171 3.20 3.13 -12.07
N GLY A 172 2.45 2.43 -11.21
CA GLY A 172 1.44 1.46 -11.65
C GLY A 172 0.42 2.07 -12.63
N THR A 173 0.00 3.33 -12.41
CA THR A 173 -0.93 4.04 -13.32
C THR A 173 -0.34 4.26 -14.71
N ALA A 174 0.94 4.63 -14.80
CA ALA A 174 1.64 4.73 -16.07
C ALA A 174 1.71 3.37 -16.78
N GLY A 175 1.96 2.29 -16.04
CA GLY A 175 1.94 0.93 -16.55
C GLY A 175 0.58 0.52 -17.10
N LEU A 176 -0.51 0.78 -16.35
CA LEU A 176 -1.88 0.49 -16.77
C LEU A 176 -2.27 1.29 -18.02
N HIS A 177 -1.90 2.56 -18.10
CA HIS A 177 -2.12 3.38 -19.29
C HIS A 177 -1.44 2.79 -20.52
N MET A 178 -0.15 2.48 -20.42
CA MET A 178 0.59 1.91 -21.55
C MET A 178 0.08 0.52 -21.92
N ALA A 179 -0.27 -0.30 -20.92
CA ALA A 179 -0.83 -1.63 -21.13
C ALA A 179 -2.15 -1.56 -21.92
N LEU A 180 -3.10 -0.71 -21.52
CA LEU A 180 -4.36 -0.52 -22.27
C LEU A 180 -4.09 -0.06 -23.71
N GLN A 181 -3.14 0.86 -23.90
CA GLN A 181 -2.79 1.35 -25.23
C GLN A 181 -2.23 0.23 -26.13
N VAL A 182 -1.29 -0.59 -25.63
CA VAL A 182 -0.71 -1.69 -26.44
C VAL A 182 -1.66 -2.86 -26.64
N LEU A 183 -2.66 -3.03 -25.77
CA LEU A 183 -3.78 -3.96 -25.98
C LEU A 183 -4.81 -3.45 -26.99
N GLY A 184 -4.63 -2.22 -27.51
CA GLY A 184 -5.43 -1.67 -28.60
C GLY A 184 -6.76 -1.07 -28.15
N VAL A 185 -6.85 -0.54 -26.92
CA VAL A 185 -8.00 0.28 -26.51
C VAL A 185 -8.04 1.56 -27.32
N ASN A 186 -9.17 1.85 -27.95
CA ASN A 186 -9.37 3.07 -28.73
C ASN A 186 -10.39 4.00 -28.08
N ARG A 187 -10.37 5.25 -28.52
CA ARG A 187 -11.38 6.25 -28.19
C ARG A 187 -12.78 5.75 -28.56
N ASP A 188 -13.77 6.12 -27.74
CA ASP A 188 -15.19 5.80 -27.92
C ASP A 188 -15.52 4.29 -27.89
N GLU A 189 -14.56 3.45 -27.49
CA GLU A 189 -14.78 2.04 -27.14
C GLU A 189 -15.04 1.87 -25.63
N GLU A 190 -15.28 0.63 -25.22
CA GLU A 190 -15.53 0.24 -23.83
C GLU A 190 -14.48 -0.76 -23.32
N VAL A 191 -14.21 -0.66 -22.02
CA VAL A 191 -13.33 -1.56 -21.28
C VAL A 191 -14.08 -2.02 -20.04
N ILE A 192 -14.17 -3.34 -19.84
CA ILE A 192 -14.80 -3.89 -18.64
C ILE A 192 -13.81 -3.82 -17.48
N ALA A 193 -14.25 -3.29 -16.34
CA ALA A 193 -13.41 -3.13 -15.15
C ALA A 193 -14.22 -3.42 -13.86
N PRO A 194 -13.57 -3.77 -12.75
CA PRO A 194 -14.26 -3.92 -11.48
C PRO A 194 -14.68 -2.55 -10.94
N THR A 195 -15.84 -2.50 -10.29
CA THR A 195 -16.26 -1.29 -9.58
C THR A 195 -15.57 -1.11 -8.22
N LEU A 196 -15.18 -2.22 -7.60
CA LEU A 196 -14.52 -2.26 -6.29
C LEU A 196 -13.02 -2.36 -6.49
N THR A 197 -12.38 -1.20 -6.66
CA THR A 197 -10.93 -1.09 -6.86
C THR A 197 -10.47 0.33 -6.52
N PHE A 198 -9.15 0.53 -6.46
CA PHE A 198 -8.59 1.87 -6.49
C PHE A 198 -8.74 2.51 -7.88
N ILE A 199 -9.15 3.78 -7.91
CA ILE A 199 -9.52 4.52 -9.13
C ILE A 199 -8.42 4.57 -10.21
N ALA A 200 -7.15 4.38 -9.82
CA ALA A 200 -6.03 4.30 -10.75
C ALA A 200 -6.09 3.11 -11.72
N ALA A 201 -6.84 2.05 -11.40
CA ALA A 201 -7.13 0.94 -12.31
C ALA A 201 -8.03 1.37 -13.48
N VAL A 202 -8.80 2.44 -13.30
CA VAL A 202 -9.89 2.85 -14.21
C VAL A 202 -9.58 4.15 -14.94
N ASN A 203 -8.99 5.15 -14.28
CA ASN A 203 -8.63 6.42 -14.92
C ASN A 203 -7.89 6.28 -16.27
N PRO A 204 -6.96 5.32 -16.44
CA PRO A 204 -6.28 5.10 -17.72
C PRO A 204 -7.18 4.73 -18.89
N ILE A 205 -8.36 4.14 -18.63
CA ILE A 205 -9.37 3.89 -19.67
C ILE A 205 -9.84 5.23 -20.27
N THR A 206 -10.12 6.20 -19.40
CA THR A 206 -10.56 7.54 -19.81
C THR A 206 -9.44 8.38 -20.40
N TYR A 207 -8.17 8.18 -20.00
CA TYR A 207 -7.03 8.85 -20.64
C TYR A 207 -6.96 8.56 -22.15
N LEU A 208 -7.35 7.35 -22.55
CA LEU A 208 -7.43 6.91 -23.95
C LEU A 208 -8.75 7.32 -24.64
N GLY A 209 -9.64 8.01 -23.93
CA GLY A 209 -10.97 8.38 -24.43
C GLY A 209 -11.95 7.21 -24.54
N ALA A 210 -11.66 6.08 -23.90
CA ALA A 210 -12.56 4.94 -23.77
C ALA A 210 -13.44 5.08 -22.51
N ASN A 211 -14.43 4.21 -22.38
CA ASN A 211 -15.43 4.26 -21.30
C ASN A 211 -15.41 2.95 -20.49
N PRO A 212 -15.37 3.01 -19.15
CA PRO A 212 -15.47 1.80 -18.35
C PRO A 212 -16.90 1.25 -18.33
N VAL A 213 -17.01 -0.08 -18.30
CA VAL A 213 -18.24 -0.79 -17.88
C VAL A 213 -17.92 -1.55 -16.61
N PHE A 214 -18.69 -1.29 -15.55
CA PHE A 214 -18.38 -1.79 -14.23
C PHE A 214 -19.09 -3.11 -13.91
N ILE A 215 -18.30 -4.09 -13.50
CA ILE A 215 -18.78 -5.39 -13.00
C ILE A 215 -18.54 -5.47 -11.50
N ASP A 216 -19.43 -6.19 -10.83
CA ASP A 216 -19.35 -6.45 -9.39
C ASP A 216 -18.23 -7.43 -9.01
N CYS A 217 -18.03 -7.62 -7.71
CA CYS A 217 -17.06 -8.54 -7.15
C CYS A 217 -17.68 -9.81 -6.56
N ASP A 218 -16.87 -10.85 -6.39
CA ASP A 218 -17.21 -12.04 -5.60
C ASP A 218 -16.63 -11.97 -4.15
N ASP A 219 -16.59 -13.09 -3.42
CA ASP A 219 -16.08 -13.11 -2.03
C ASP A 219 -14.59 -12.79 -1.89
N SER A 220 -13.85 -12.82 -3.00
CA SER A 220 -12.43 -12.46 -3.03
C SER A 220 -12.20 -10.96 -3.21
N LEU A 221 -13.27 -10.15 -3.27
CA LEU A 221 -13.27 -8.73 -3.68
C LEU A 221 -12.85 -8.48 -5.14
N CYS A 222 -12.40 -9.51 -5.85
CA CYS A 222 -12.08 -9.44 -7.26
C CYS A 222 -13.34 -9.61 -8.12
N MET A 223 -13.25 -9.29 -9.41
CA MET A 223 -14.37 -9.37 -10.36
C MET A 223 -15.06 -10.75 -10.33
N ASP A 224 -16.39 -10.75 -10.25
CA ASP A 224 -17.20 -11.98 -10.27
C ASP A 224 -17.29 -12.54 -11.71
N PRO A 225 -16.71 -13.73 -11.99
CA PRO A 225 -16.76 -14.32 -13.33
C PRO A 225 -18.20 -14.69 -13.77
N ILE A 226 -19.11 -14.98 -12.84
CA ILE A 226 -20.50 -15.32 -13.16
C ILE A 226 -21.22 -14.09 -13.69
N LYS A 227 -21.05 -12.94 -13.02
CA LYS A 227 -21.66 -11.67 -13.45
C LYS A 227 -21.01 -11.13 -14.72
N LEU A 228 -19.70 -11.33 -14.88
CA LEU A 228 -18.99 -11.04 -16.13
C LEU A 228 -19.57 -11.83 -17.31
N GLU A 229 -19.71 -13.16 -17.18
CA GLU A 229 -20.27 -14.02 -18.23
C GLU A 229 -21.72 -13.63 -18.58
N LYS A 230 -22.53 -13.35 -17.57
CA LYS A 230 -23.91 -12.86 -17.78
C LYS A 230 -23.93 -11.53 -18.52
N PHE A 231 -23.11 -10.55 -18.13
CA PHE A 231 -23.01 -9.30 -18.86
C PHE A 231 -22.64 -9.51 -20.34
N CYS A 232 -21.61 -10.32 -20.61
CA CYS A 232 -21.18 -10.62 -21.98
C CYS A 232 -22.24 -11.37 -22.81
N SER A 233 -23.08 -12.20 -22.19
CA SER A 233 -24.09 -13.00 -22.89
C SER A 233 -25.45 -12.30 -23.03
N GLU A 234 -25.87 -11.55 -22.01
CA GLU A 234 -27.20 -10.96 -21.91
C GLU A 234 -27.20 -9.50 -22.41
N GLU A 235 -26.17 -8.72 -22.09
CA GLU A 235 -26.09 -7.27 -22.37
C GLU A 235 -25.27 -6.94 -23.61
N CYS A 236 -24.66 -7.93 -24.26
CA CYS A 236 -23.84 -7.74 -25.45
C CYS A 236 -24.27 -8.64 -26.62
N ASP A 237 -23.97 -8.19 -27.82
CA ASP A 237 -23.99 -8.98 -29.05
C ASP A 237 -22.55 -9.35 -29.42
N PHE A 238 -22.32 -10.60 -29.85
CA PHE A 238 -21.02 -11.04 -30.36
C PHE A 238 -21.09 -11.19 -31.88
N ILE A 239 -20.56 -10.20 -32.60
CA ILE A 239 -20.70 -10.06 -34.06
C ILE A 239 -19.30 -9.90 -34.66
N ASP A 240 -18.97 -10.71 -35.66
CA ASP A 240 -17.68 -10.68 -36.38
C ASP A 240 -16.45 -10.72 -35.46
N GLY A 241 -16.52 -11.50 -34.38
CA GLY A 241 -15.44 -11.64 -33.40
C GLY A 241 -15.28 -10.45 -32.46
N LEU A 242 -16.26 -9.53 -32.41
CA LEU A 242 -16.28 -8.38 -31.52
C LEU A 242 -17.46 -8.45 -30.56
N LEU A 243 -17.21 -8.15 -29.29
CA LEU A 243 -18.26 -7.95 -28.29
C LEU A 243 -18.76 -6.51 -28.38
N ILE A 244 -20.06 -6.34 -28.57
CA ILE A 244 -20.71 -5.04 -28.74
C ILE A 244 -21.79 -4.89 -27.67
N ASN A 245 -21.69 -3.84 -26.86
CA ASN A 245 -22.67 -3.55 -25.82
C ASN A 245 -24.02 -3.15 -26.44
N LYS A 246 -25.11 -3.82 -26.06
CA LYS A 246 -26.46 -3.56 -26.61
C LYS A 246 -26.97 -2.17 -26.25
N LYS A 247 -26.60 -1.64 -25.09
CA LYS A 247 -27.06 -0.35 -24.57
C LYS A 247 -26.34 0.82 -25.23
N THR A 248 -25.01 0.76 -25.30
CA THR A 248 -24.19 1.89 -25.78
C THR A 248 -23.76 1.76 -27.24
N LYS A 249 -23.91 0.56 -27.83
CA LYS A 249 -23.44 0.20 -29.17
C LYS A 249 -21.93 0.31 -29.36
N ARG A 250 -21.17 0.40 -28.27
CA ARG A 250 -19.71 0.47 -28.29
C ARG A 250 -19.10 -0.93 -28.31
N LYS A 251 -17.91 -1.02 -28.90
CA LYS A 251 -17.10 -2.24 -28.93
C LYS A 251 -16.39 -2.41 -27.59
N ILE A 252 -16.31 -3.64 -27.10
CA ILE A 252 -15.54 -4.01 -25.92
C ILE A 252 -14.36 -4.87 -26.36
N ARG A 253 -13.15 -4.50 -25.95
CA ARG A 253 -11.92 -5.23 -26.32
C ARG A 253 -11.13 -5.77 -25.16
N VAL A 254 -11.17 -5.08 -24.02
CA VAL A 254 -10.26 -5.34 -22.91
C VAL A 254 -11.05 -5.55 -21.62
N LEU A 255 -10.61 -6.53 -20.84
CA LEU A 255 -10.93 -6.72 -19.44
C LEU A 255 -9.77 -6.20 -18.59
N VAL A 256 -10.06 -5.32 -17.64
CA VAL A 256 -9.14 -4.97 -16.56
C VAL A 256 -9.51 -5.82 -15.36
N ILE A 257 -8.60 -6.69 -14.92
CA ILE A 257 -8.79 -7.59 -13.79
C ILE A 257 -7.88 -7.14 -12.65
N VAL A 258 -8.47 -6.72 -11.54
CA VAL A 258 -7.72 -6.27 -10.37
C VAL A 258 -7.62 -7.39 -9.34
N HIS A 259 -6.41 -7.65 -8.87
CA HIS A 259 -6.11 -8.58 -7.79
C HIS A 259 -6.10 -7.86 -6.44
N VAL A 260 -7.30 -7.66 -5.89
CA VAL A 260 -7.54 -6.77 -4.75
C VAL A 260 -6.87 -7.27 -3.47
N PHE A 261 -6.18 -6.39 -2.76
CA PHE A 261 -5.64 -6.61 -1.41
C PHE A 261 -4.66 -7.77 -1.25
N GLY A 262 -4.06 -8.22 -2.34
CA GLY A 262 -3.21 -9.41 -2.35
C GLY A 262 -3.95 -10.72 -2.55
N ASN A 263 -5.27 -10.66 -2.70
CA ASN A 263 -6.10 -11.76 -3.14
C ASN A 263 -5.99 -11.95 -4.65
N MET A 264 -6.69 -12.93 -5.21
CA MET A 264 -6.64 -13.23 -6.63
C MET A 264 -8.02 -13.52 -7.20
N ALA A 265 -8.24 -13.04 -8.43
CA ALA A 265 -9.48 -13.27 -9.18
C ALA A 265 -9.60 -14.76 -9.58
N ASP A 266 -10.75 -15.19 -10.08
CA ASP A 266 -10.90 -16.53 -10.67
C ASP A 266 -10.39 -16.53 -12.12
N MET A 267 -9.06 -16.53 -12.29
CA MET A 267 -8.43 -16.37 -13.60
C MET A 267 -8.71 -17.53 -14.55
N GLU A 268 -8.97 -18.75 -14.07
CA GLU A 268 -9.38 -19.84 -14.95
C GLU A 268 -10.68 -19.51 -15.68
N LYS A 269 -11.71 -19.10 -14.95
CA LYS A 269 -12.99 -18.73 -15.56
C LYS A 269 -12.86 -17.45 -16.36
N ILE A 270 -12.19 -16.42 -15.84
CA ILE A 270 -12.05 -15.14 -16.53
C ILE A 270 -11.33 -15.31 -17.87
N ILE A 271 -10.27 -16.11 -17.94
CA ILE A 271 -9.57 -16.38 -19.21
C ILE A 271 -10.45 -17.20 -20.16
N ASP A 272 -11.21 -18.17 -19.66
CA ASP A 272 -12.14 -18.95 -20.50
C ASP A 272 -13.24 -18.03 -21.11
N ILE A 273 -13.78 -17.09 -20.32
CA ILE A 273 -14.72 -16.06 -20.79
C ILE A 273 -14.06 -15.12 -21.80
N ALA A 274 -12.86 -14.62 -21.50
CA ALA A 274 -12.14 -13.71 -22.38
C ALA A 274 -11.88 -14.36 -23.75
N LYS A 275 -11.46 -15.63 -23.78
CA LYS A 275 -11.30 -16.40 -25.02
C LYS A 275 -12.60 -16.56 -25.79
N LYS A 276 -13.70 -16.88 -25.09
CA LYS A 276 -15.02 -17.06 -25.69
C LYS A 276 -15.49 -15.80 -26.44
N TYR A 277 -15.22 -14.62 -25.88
CA TYR A 277 -15.66 -13.33 -26.43
C TYR A 277 -14.54 -12.52 -27.09
N ASN A 278 -13.40 -13.14 -27.40
CA ASN A 278 -12.24 -12.50 -28.03
C ASN A 278 -11.78 -11.20 -27.33
N LEU A 279 -11.78 -11.21 -26.01
CA LEU A 279 -11.34 -10.09 -25.16
C LEU A 279 -9.88 -10.29 -24.75
N LYS A 280 -9.13 -9.19 -24.70
CA LYS A 280 -7.80 -9.10 -24.12
C LYS A 280 -7.89 -8.90 -22.62
N VAL A 281 -6.92 -9.43 -21.87
CA VAL A 281 -6.91 -9.36 -20.41
C VAL A 281 -5.69 -8.60 -19.91
N LEU A 282 -5.96 -7.45 -19.28
CA LEU A 282 -4.99 -6.69 -18.50
C LEU A 282 -5.14 -7.08 -17.02
N GLU A 283 -4.10 -7.66 -16.45
CA GLU A 283 -4.04 -7.90 -15.01
C GLU A 283 -3.46 -6.67 -14.29
N ASP A 284 -4.27 -6.01 -13.46
CA ASP A 284 -3.80 -5.10 -12.43
C ASP A 284 -3.41 -5.92 -11.18
N ALA A 285 -2.12 -6.25 -11.12
CA ALA A 285 -1.48 -6.94 -10.00
C ALA A 285 -0.77 -5.93 -9.06
N THR A 286 -1.16 -4.65 -9.08
CA THR A 286 -0.50 -3.60 -8.31
C THR A 286 -0.61 -3.79 -6.79
N GLU A 287 -1.43 -4.73 -6.35
CA GLU A 287 -1.70 -5.08 -4.95
C GLU A 287 -1.26 -6.51 -4.61
N ALA A 288 -0.81 -7.28 -5.60
CA ALA A 288 -0.70 -8.74 -5.51
C ALA A 288 0.68 -9.29 -5.88
N LEU A 289 1.74 -8.46 -5.87
CA LEU A 289 3.10 -8.95 -6.05
C LEU A 289 3.42 -10.03 -5.01
N GLY A 290 3.81 -11.21 -5.49
CA GLY A 290 4.06 -12.42 -4.68
C GLY A 290 2.87 -13.37 -4.64
N THR A 291 1.64 -12.92 -4.87
CA THR A 291 0.48 -13.80 -4.90
C THR A 291 0.57 -14.77 -6.08
N TYR A 292 0.34 -16.07 -5.85
CA TYR A 292 0.32 -17.09 -6.92
C TYR A 292 -0.67 -18.23 -6.65
N TYR A 293 -1.08 -18.96 -7.70
CA TYR A 293 -1.94 -20.14 -7.58
C TYR A 293 -1.18 -21.37 -7.09
N THR A 294 -1.69 -22.06 -6.07
CA THR A 294 -1.08 -23.31 -5.54
C THR A 294 -1.68 -24.57 -6.16
N GLU A 295 -2.82 -24.45 -6.84
CA GLU A 295 -3.54 -25.54 -7.51
C GLU A 295 -4.18 -25.06 -8.82
N GLY A 296 -4.81 -25.97 -9.56
CA GLY A 296 -5.49 -25.67 -10.82
C GLY A 296 -4.56 -25.57 -12.04
N ARG A 297 -5.15 -25.16 -13.17
CA ARG A 297 -4.52 -24.95 -14.49
C ARG A 297 -3.39 -23.92 -14.43
N TYR A 298 -3.50 -22.95 -13.53
CA TYR A 298 -2.52 -21.88 -13.34
C TYR A 298 -1.58 -22.11 -12.16
N LYS A 299 -1.50 -23.32 -11.59
CA LYS A 299 -0.58 -23.64 -10.50
C LYS A 299 0.85 -23.14 -10.80
N GLY A 300 1.39 -22.34 -9.88
CA GLY A 300 2.73 -21.75 -9.96
C GLY A 300 2.80 -20.44 -10.77
N LYS A 301 1.70 -19.98 -11.37
CA LYS A 301 1.61 -18.67 -12.02
C LYS A 301 1.27 -17.60 -10.99
N PHE A 302 2.00 -16.49 -11.07
CA PHE A 302 1.84 -15.32 -10.21
C PHE A 302 0.78 -14.38 -10.75
N ALA A 303 0.18 -13.58 -9.88
CA ALA A 303 -0.67 -12.45 -10.26
C ALA A 303 0.05 -11.55 -11.28
N GLY A 304 -0.61 -11.20 -12.39
CA GLY A 304 -0.02 -10.41 -13.46
C GLY A 304 0.68 -11.22 -14.57
N THR A 305 0.57 -12.56 -14.57
CA THR A 305 1.32 -13.44 -15.49
C THR A 305 0.46 -14.40 -16.31
N MET A 306 -0.85 -14.22 -16.29
CA MET A 306 -1.86 -15.14 -16.85
C MET A 306 -2.67 -14.53 -18.00
N GLY A 307 -2.90 -13.21 -17.97
CA GLY A 307 -3.50 -12.43 -19.04
C GLY A 307 -2.51 -12.10 -20.16
N ASP A 308 -2.89 -11.19 -21.06
CA ASP A 308 -2.03 -10.76 -22.15
C ASP A 308 -0.85 -9.92 -21.64
N ILE A 309 -1.07 -9.12 -20.58
CA ILE A 309 -0.05 -8.30 -19.92
C ILE A 309 -0.48 -7.98 -18.48
N GLY A 310 0.48 -7.85 -17.56
CA GLY A 310 0.24 -7.51 -16.16
C GLY A 310 0.97 -6.26 -15.71
N VAL A 311 0.47 -5.61 -14.66
CA VAL A 311 1.06 -4.39 -14.08
C VAL A 311 1.26 -4.52 -12.58
N LEU A 312 2.44 -4.15 -12.10
CA LEU A 312 2.82 -4.06 -10.70
C LEU A 312 2.94 -2.58 -10.28
N SER A 313 2.84 -2.33 -8.97
CA SER A 313 3.09 -1.01 -8.38
C SER A 313 4.08 -1.13 -7.24
N PHE A 314 4.93 -0.12 -7.14
CA PHE A 314 5.92 0.06 -6.09
C PHE A 314 5.73 1.41 -5.38
N ASN A 315 4.48 1.89 -5.28
CA ASN A 315 4.15 3.06 -4.47
C ASN A 315 4.51 2.82 -2.98
N ALA A 316 4.62 3.89 -2.18
CA ALA A 316 5.08 3.86 -0.80
C ALA A 316 4.38 2.81 0.09
N ASN A 317 3.08 2.59 -0.09
CA ASN A 317 2.31 1.68 0.77
C ASN A 317 2.25 0.23 0.27
N LYS A 318 2.91 -0.10 -0.86
CA LYS A 318 2.92 -1.45 -1.44
C LYS A 318 3.86 -2.36 -0.66
N ILE A 319 3.72 -3.68 -0.86
CA ILE A 319 4.47 -4.69 -0.09
C ILE A 319 6.00 -4.51 -0.21
N ILE A 320 6.46 -4.09 -1.39
CA ILE A 320 7.76 -3.49 -1.62
C ILE A 320 7.56 -2.13 -2.29
N THR A 321 8.51 -1.21 -2.13
CA THR A 321 8.38 0.14 -2.68
C THR A 321 9.64 0.62 -3.40
N THR A 322 9.46 1.55 -4.33
CA THR A 322 10.51 2.38 -4.93
C THR A 322 10.28 3.87 -4.63
N GLY A 323 9.54 4.18 -3.56
CA GLY A 323 8.95 5.49 -3.27
C GLY A 323 7.71 5.77 -4.13
N GLY A 324 7.89 5.68 -5.45
CA GLY A 324 6.85 5.61 -6.48
C GLY A 324 7.42 4.86 -7.67
N GLY A 325 6.64 3.96 -8.28
CA GLY A 325 7.12 3.11 -9.38
C GLY A 325 6.08 2.09 -9.83
N GLY A 326 6.35 1.44 -10.95
CA GLY A 326 5.59 0.30 -11.44
C GLY A 326 6.40 -0.55 -12.41
N MET A 327 5.86 -1.70 -12.77
CA MET A 327 6.46 -2.59 -13.76
C MET A 327 5.36 -3.15 -14.63
N VAL A 328 5.57 -3.19 -15.93
CA VAL A 328 4.71 -3.96 -16.84
C VAL A 328 5.40 -5.28 -17.13
N VAL A 329 4.70 -6.40 -16.95
CA VAL A 329 5.26 -7.75 -17.03
C VAL A 329 4.42 -8.63 -17.96
N GLY A 330 5.03 -9.64 -18.56
CA GLY A 330 4.28 -10.59 -19.38
C GLY A 330 5.16 -11.56 -20.17
N ASP A 331 4.50 -12.56 -20.75
CA ASP A 331 5.15 -13.54 -21.63
C ASP A 331 5.17 -13.11 -23.10
N ASN A 332 4.37 -12.10 -23.47
CA ASN A 332 4.41 -11.50 -24.80
C ASN A 332 5.51 -10.43 -24.85
N TYR A 333 6.65 -10.80 -25.41
CA TYR A 333 7.83 -9.93 -25.51
C TYR A 333 7.51 -8.63 -26.25
N ASP A 334 6.80 -8.71 -27.38
CA ASP A 334 6.51 -7.56 -28.24
C ASP A 334 5.61 -6.53 -27.54
N LEU A 335 4.61 -6.98 -26.77
CA LEU A 335 3.75 -6.07 -26.00
C LEU A 335 4.54 -5.33 -24.91
N VAL A 336 5.40 -6.04 -24.17
CA VAL A 336 6.18 -5.44 -23.08
C VAL A 336 7.26 -4.49 -23.64
N GLU A 337 7.94 -4.86 -24.73
CA GLU A 337 8.88 -3.96 -25.40
C GLU A 337 8.19 -2.75 -26.04
N LYS A 338 6.96 -2.92 -26.55
CA LYS A 338 6.18 -1.78 -27.02
C LYS A 338 5.89 -0.79 -25.91
N VAL A 339 5.58 -1.27 -24.70
CA VAL A 339 5.44 -0.40 -23.51
C VAL A 339 6.76 0.32 -23.20
N ARG A 340 7.89 -0.38 -23.22
CA ARG A 340 9.22 0.23 -23.00
C ARG A 340 9.50 1.35 -24.01
N PHE A 341 9.23 1.09 -25.28
CA PHE A 341 9.36 2.06 -26.38
C PHE A 341 8.47 3.29 -26.16
N LEU A 342 7.17 3.08 -25.92
CA LEU A 342 6.22 4.18 -25.69
C LEU A 342 6.57 5.00 -24.44
N SER A 343 7.00 4.35 -23.35
CA SER A 343 7.36 5.02 -22.09
C SER A 343 8.60 5.92 -22.16
N SER A 344 9.36 5.84 -23.27
CA SER A 344 10.61 6.59 -23.50
C SER A 344 10.53 7.53 -24.70
N GLN A 345 9.34 8.11 -24.91
CA GLN A 345 9.01 9.04 -26.01
C GLN A 345 8.97 8.39 -27.40
N ALA A 346 8.79 7.07 -27.51
CA ALA A 346 8.58 6.39 -28.81
C ALA A 346 9.65 6.75 -29.86
N LYS A 347 10.93 6.77 -29.45
CA LYS A 347 12.06 7.14 -30.31
C LYS A 347 12.40 6.01 -31.27
N LYS A 348 12.01 6.13 -32.54
CA LYS A 348 12.37 5.15 -33.58
C LYS A 348 13.86 5.22 -33.92
N ASP A 349 14.38 6.43 -34.04
CA ASP A 349 15.82 6.68 -34.16
C ASP A 349 16.29 7.48 -32.93
N PRO A 350 16.99 6.84 -31.98
CA PRO A 350 17.48 7.52 -30.78
C PRO A 350 18.60 8.55 -31.06
N LEU A 351 19.33 8.44 -32.16
CA LEU A 351 20.44 9.35 -32.49
C LEU A 351 19.91 10.68 -33.04
N TYR A 352 18.93 10.61 -33.95
CA TYR A 352 18.34 11.80 -34.58
C TYR A 352 16.99 12.21 -33.98
N PHE A 353 16.50 11.49 -32.97
CA PHE A 353 15.20 11.72 -32.32
C PHE A 353 14.04 11.74 -33.32
N ILE A 354 13.97 10.72 -34.18
CA ILE A 354 12.87 10.54 -35.14
C ILE A 354 11.75 9.74 -34.47
N HIS A 355 10.50 10.17 -34.70
CA HIS A 355 9.30 9.62 -34.07
C HIS A 355 8.21 9.32 -35.10
N ASP A 356 7.74 8.07 -35.14
CA ASP A 356 6.59 7.65 -35.97
C ASP A 356 5.29 7.56 -35.14
N GLU A 357 5.41 7.59 -33.81
CA GLU A 357 4.31 7.41 -32.87
C GLU A 357 4.43 8.41 -31.71
N ILE A 358 3.30 8.67 -31.05
CA ILE A 358 3.25 9.51 -29.86
C ILE A 358 3.60 8.64 -28.64
N GLY A 359 4.70 8.99 -27.97
CA GLY A 359 5.13 8.38 -26.73
C GLY A 359 4.86 9.24 -25.49
N TYR A 360 5.41 8.79 -24.37
CA TYR A 360 5.26 9.39 -23.05
C TYR A 360 6.61 9.43 -22.34
N ASN A 361 6.70 10.23 -21.28
CA ASN A 361 7.82 10.19 -20.35
C ASN A 361 7.42 9.40 -19.10
N TYR A 362 7.41 8.09 -19.20
CA TYR A 362 6.96 7.19 -18.13
C TYR A 362 8.01 6.17 -17.69
N ARG A 363 9.23 6.22 -18.23
CA ARG A 363 10.31 5.29 -17.87
C ARG A 363 10.76 5.47 -16.42
N MET A 364 10.94 4.34 -15.72
CA MET A 364 11.45 4.32 -14.34
C MET A 364 12.83 4.97 -14.22
N LEU A 365 13.08 5.64 -13.09
CA LEU A 365 14.36 6.22 -12.75
C LEU A 365 15.28 5.19 -12.09
N ASN A 366 16.59 5.35 -12.27
CA ASN A 366 17.61 4.47 -11.69
C ASN A 366 17.61 4.52 -10.16
N LEU A 367 17.30 5.68 -9.55
CA LEU A 367 17.09 5.79 -8.10
C LEU A 367 15.92 4.94 -7.59
N GLN A 368 14.81 4.91 -8.35
CA GLN A 368 13.66 4.08 -8.02
C GLN A 368 14.05 2.60 -8.14
N ALA A 369 14.72 2.24 -9.23
CA ALA A 369 15.15 0.87 -9.47
C ALA A 369 16.17 0.38 -8.43
N ALA A 370 17.11 1.23 -7.98
CA ALA A 370 18.09 0.89 -6.94
C ALA A 370 17.42 0.48 -5.61
N LEU A 371 16.40 1.24 -5.21
CA LEU A 371 15.57 0.90 -4.06
C LEU A 371 14.79 -0.41 -4.31
N GLY A 372 14.19 -0.58 -5.49
CA GLY A 372 13.45 -1.77 -5.88
C GLY A 372 14.28 -3.06 -5.89
N THR A 373 15.48 -2.99 -6.44
CA THR A 373 16.48 -4.07 -6.47
C THR A 373 16.79 -4.60 -5.08
N SER A 374 16.84 -3.71 -4.08
CA SER A 374 17.09 -4.08 -2.68
C SER A 374 15.83 -4.65 -2.01
N GLN A 375 14.66 -4.09 -2.35
CA GLN A 375 13.40 -4.47 -1.73
C GLN A 375 12.87 -5.82 -2.19
N ILE A 376 13.05 -6.18 -3.47
CA ILE A 376 12.56 -7.44 -4.01
C ILE A 376 13.23 -8.66 -3.35
N ASP A 377 14.47 -8.51 -2.87
CA ASP A 377 15.19 -9.55 -2.13
C ASP A 377 14.54 -9.85 -0.76
N GLU A 378 13.74 -8.92 -0.22
CA GLU A 378 13.04 -9.04 1.07
C GLU A 378 11.57 -9.44 0.92
N LEU A 379 11.06 -9.59 -0.31
CA LEU A 379 9.64 -9.79 -0.55
C LEU A 379 9.08 -11.01 0.20
N GLU A 380 9.80 -12.13 0.21
CA GLU A 380 9.34 -13.34 0.91
C GLU A 380 9.34 -13.19 2.43
N SER A 381 10.31 -12.49 3.03
CA SER A 381 10.34 -12.24 4.47
C SER A 381 9.22 -11.29 4.91
N PHE A 382 8.89 -10.30 4.06
CA PHE A 382 7.73 -9.44 4.27
C PHE A 382 6.44 -10.26 4.23
N ILE A 383 6.25 -11.10 3.23
CA ILE A 383 5.08 -11.97 3.10
C ILE A 383 4.94 -12.91 4.30
N GLU A 384 6.03 -13.50 4.77
CA GLU A 384 6.04 -14.36 5.97
C GLU A 384 5.53 -13.59 7.20
N THR A 385 6.07 -12.40 7.44
CA THR A 385 5.62 -11.53 8.54
C THR A 385 4.15 -11.19 8.41
N LYS A 386 3.70 -10.81 7.20
CA LYS A 386 2.30 -10.48 6.96
C LYS A 386 1.38 -11.69 7.13
N THR A 387 1.85 -12.88 6.77
CA THR A 387 1.13 -14.14 6.93
C THR A 387 0.91 -14.42 8.42
N LYS A 388 1.98 -14.37 9.22
CA LYS A 388 1.93 -14.58 10.68
C LYS A 388 0.92 -13.63 11.33
N ASN A 389 1.04 -12.33 11.08
CA ASN A 389 0.17 -11.32 11.68
C ASN A 389 -1.29 -11.45 11.24
N TYR A 390 -1.54 -11.82 9.97
CA TYR A 390 -2.91 -12.09 9.50
C TYR A 390 -3.58 -13.22 10.30
N TYR A 391 -2.86 -14.32 10.57
CA TYR A 391 -3.41 -15.43 11.33
C TYR A 391 -3.62 -15.08 12.81
N LEU A 392 -2.72 -14.31 13.42
CA LEU A 392 -2.91 -13.78 14.78
C LEU A 392 -4.18 -12.93 14.88
N TYR A 393 -4.35 -11.95 13.97
CA TYR A 393 -5.59 -11.18 13.91
C TYR A 393 -6.81 -12.07 13.69
N ARG A 394 -6.73 -13.03 12.77
CA ARG A 394 -7.87 -13.89 12.40
C ARG A 394 -8.33 -14.75 13.57
N GLU A 395 -7.40 -15.35 14.31
CA GLU A 395 -7.71 -16.18 15.46
C GLU A 395 -8.41 -15.39 16.56
N GLU A 396 -7.97 -14.18 16.84
CA GLU A 396 -8.51 -13.35 17.91
C GLU A 396 -9.80 -12.62 17.50
N LEU A 397 -9.88 -12.07 16.29
CA LEU A 397 -11.06 -11.33 15.82
C LEU A 397 -12.25 -12.25 15.56
N ASN A 398 -12.05 -13.49 15.11
CA ASN A 398 -13.14 -14.43 14.89
C ASN A 398 -13.81 -14.91 16.20
N LYS A 399 -13.16 -14.72 17.35
CA LYS A 399 -13.76 -14.96 18.68
C LYS A 399 -14.74 -13.84 19.07
N ILE A 400 -14.69 -12.70 18.37
CA ILE A 400 -15.51 -11.54 18.65
C ILE A 400 -16.74 -11.58 17.74
N GLU A 401 -17.89 -11.92 18.31
CA GLU A 401 -19.15 -11.91 17.56
C GLU A 401 -19.36 -10.56 16.83
N GLY A 402 -19.69 -10.64 15.54
CA GLY A 402 -19.88 -9.50 14.66
C GLY A 402 -18.64 -9.02 13.92
N LEU A 403 -17.46 -9.57 14.22
CA LEU A 403 -16.22 -9.29 13.52
C LEU A 403 -15.70 -10.52 12.79
N GLN A 404 -15.18 -10.32 11.58
CA GLN A 404 -14.53 -11.38 10.82
C GLN A 404 -13.51 -10.78 9.85
N LEU A 405 -12.30 -11.34 9.80
CA LEU A 405 -11.38 -11.02 8.71
C LEU A 405 -11.81 -11.69 7.41
N LEU A 406 -11.78 -10.93 6.31
CA LEU A 406 -11.99 -11.47 4.97
C LEU A 406 -10.95 -12.53 4.65
N THR A 407 -11.42 -13.64 4.10
CA THR A 407 -10.56 -14.73 3.67
C THR A 407 -10.04 -14.51 2.27
N PHE A 408 -8.83 -14.98 2.01
CA PHE A 408 -8.29 -15.08 0.66
C PHE A 408 -8.86 -16.29 -0.08
N ARG A 409 -8.88 -16.24 -1.41
CA ARG A 409 -9.38 -17.33 -2.27
C ARG A 409 -8.63 -18.62 -1.94
N LYS A 410 -9.32 -19.76 -1.96
CA LYS A 410 -8.68 -21.07 -1.81
C LYS A 410 -7.78 -21.37 -3.01
N GLY A 411 -6.75 -22.18 -2.81
CA GLY A 411 -5.87 -22.58 -3.90
C GLY A 411 -4.87 -21.52 -4.34
N ILE A 412 -4.57 -20.55 -3.48
CA ILE A 412 -3.58 -19.50 -3.73
C ILE A 412 -2.65 -19.36 -2.50
N ARG A 413 -1.44 -18.85 -2.73
CA ARG A 413 -0.65 -18.19 -1.70
C ARG A 413 -0.83 -16.68 -1.86
N PRO A 414 -1.55 -15.97 -0.98
CA PRO A 414 -1.68 -14.52 -1.07
C PRO A 414 -0.43 -13.82 -0.50
N ASN A 415 -0.25 -12.55 -0.85
CA ASN A 415 0.81 -11.68 -0.28
C ASN A 415 0.33 -10.91 0.97
N TYR A 416 -0.96 -11.00 1.30
CA TYR A 416 -1.61 -10.33 2.42
C TYR A 416 -1.39 -8.80 2.45
N TRP A 417 -1.48 -8.11 1.31
CA TRP A 417 -1.23 -6.66 1.26
C TRP A 417 -2.12 -5.88 2.24
N PHE A 418 -3.42 -6.20 2.36
CA PHE A 418 -4.29 -5.63 3.38
C PHE A 418 -4.99 -6.69 4.24
N TYR A 419 -5.24 -6.34 5.51
CA TYR A 419 -6.13 -7.09 6.41
C TYR A 419 -7.48 -6.39 6.48
N SER A 420 -8.50 -7.02 5.92
CA SER A 420 -9.82 -6.40 5.78
C SER A 420 -10.81 -7.02 6.79
N LEU A 421 -11.23 -6.21 7.75
CA LEU A 421 -12.18 -6.55 8.80
C LEU A 421 -13.60 -6.24 8.35
N VAL A 422 -14.46 -7.27 8.31
CA VAL A 422 -15.91 -7.12 8.15
C VAL A 422 -16.52 -6.82 9.51
N VAL A 423 -17.31 -5.75 9.57
CA VAL A 423 -18.00 -5.31 10.78
C VAL A 423 -19.51 -5.46 10.61
N ASP A 424 -20.12 -6.36 11.37
CA ASP A 424 -21.57 -6.48 11.49
C ASP A 424 -22.08 -5.64 12.67
N LYS A 425 -22.60 -4.45 12.37
CA LYS A 425 -23.17 -3.52 13.35
C LYS A 425 -24.15 -4.18 14.32
N LYS A 426 -25.00 -5.09 13.83
CA LYS A 426 -26.05 -5.69 14.66
C LYS A 426 -25.48 -6.59 15.76
N LYS A 427 -24.31 -7.18 15.53
CA LYS A 427 -23.67 -8.14 16.43
C LYS A 427 -22.52 -7.53 17.22
N TYR A 428 -21.76 -6.63 16.60
CA TYR A 428 -20.62 -5.97 17.23
C TYR A 428 -21.00 -4.70 18.00
N GLY A 429 -22.16 -4.10 17.73
CA GLY A 429 -22.63 -2.86 18.34
C GLY A 429 -22.17 -1.59 17.61
N LEU A 430 -21.02 -1.62 16.94
CA LEU A 430 -20.49 -0.52 16.13
C LEU A 430 -20.50 -0.86 14.63
N ASN A 431 -20.69 0.14 13.79
CA ASN A 431 -20.40 0.04 12.36
C ASN A 431 -18.93 0.35 12.04
N LYS A 432 -18.50 0.10 10.80
CA LYS A 432 -17.10 0.31 10.36
C LYS A 432 -16.60 1.74 10.60
N ASP A 433 -17.44 2.77 10.45
CA ASP A 433 -17.05 4.18 10.54
C ASP A 433 -16.96 4.62 12.00
N GLU A 434 -17.82 4.08 12.86
CA GLU A 434 -17.72 4.24 14.32
C GLU A 434 -16.46 3.57 14.86
N LEU A 435 -16.18 2.33 14.44
CA LEU A 435 -14.96 1.61 14.80
C LEU A 435 -13.70 2.33 14.30
N LEU A 436 -13.71 2.82 13.04
CA LEU A 436 -12.63 3.63 12.49
C LEU A 436 -12.35 4.85 13.38
N LYS A 437 -13.40 5.61 13.74
CA LYS A 437 -13.24 6.81 14.58
C LYS A 437 -12.64 6.47 15.94
N LYS A 438 -13.10 5.39 16.59
CA LYS A 438 -12.56 4.93 17.87
C LYS A 438 -11.10 4.48 17.76
N LEU A 439 -10.73 3.72 16.72
CA LEU A 439 -9.35 3.32 16.50
C LEU A 439 -8.44 4.52 16.22
N VAL A 440 -8.91 5.48 15.40
CA VAL A 440 -8.16 6.71 15.11
C VAL A 440 -7.99 7.57 16.36
N SER A 441 -8.97 7.65 17.27
CA SER A 441 -8.81 8.36 18.55
C SER A 441 -7.78 7.70 19.47
N GLU A 442 -7.50 6.41 19.26
CA GLU A 442 -6.44 5.67 19.95
C GLU A 442 -5.09 5.69 19.19
N ASN A 443 -4.95 6.52 18.15
CA ASN A 443 -3.78 6.58 17.26
C ASN A 443 -3.52 5.29 16.46
N ILE A 444 -4.58 4.55 16.13
CA ILE A 444 -4.49 3.37 15.27
C ILE A 444 -5.07 3.73 13.91
N GLN A 445 -4.21 3.81 12.90
CA GLN A 445 -4.64 4.18 11.56
C GLN A 445 -5.36 3.01 10.90
N THR A 446 -6.59 3.28 10.49
CA THR A 446 -7.40 2.39 9.66
C THR A 446 -7.90 3.14 8.43
N ARG A 447 -8.37 2.41 7.41
CA ARG A 447 -9.00 2.99 6.23
C ARG A 447 -10.19 2.13 5.82
N PRO A 448 -11.33 2.73 5.43
CA PRO A 448 -12.38 1.95 4.80
C PRO A 448 -11.87 1.36 3.47
N ILE A 449 -12.60 0.39 2.93
CA ILE A 449 -12.45 0.04 1.52
C ILE A 449 -12.77 1.26 0.64
N TRP A 450 -12.33 1.25 -0.62
CA TRP A 450 -12.53 2.38 -1.52
C TRP A 450 -14.01 2.65 -1.80
N GLY A 451 -14.33 3.91 -2.08
CA GLY A 451 -15.62 4.26 -2.68
C GLY A 451 -15.77 3.58 -4.04
N LEU A 452 -16.96 3.06 -4.32
CA LEU A 452 -17.23 2.34 -5.55
C LEU A 452 -17.08 3.25 -6.76
N ILE A 453 -16.33 2.81 -7.78
CA ILE A 453 -15.93 3.70 -8.88
C ILE A 453 -17.14 4.18 -9.68
N HIS A 454 -18.14 3.33 -9.90
CA HIS A 454 -19.36 3.70 -10.62
C HIS A 454 -20.19 4.81 -9.92
N GLN A 455 -19.95 5.08 -8.64
CA GLN A 455 -20.63 6.13 -7.89
C GLN A 455 -19.84 7.46 -7.87
N GLN A 456 -18.59 7.45 -8.32
CA GLN A 456 -17.75 8.63 -8.34
C GLN A 456 -18.16 9.55 -9.49
N LYS A 457 -18.17 10.87 -9.26
CA LYS A 457 -18.64 11.88 -10.22
C LYS A 457 -18.14 11.68 -11.67
N PRO A 458 -16.85 11.34 -11.94
CA PRO A 458 -16.39 11.13 -13.32
C PRO A 458 -17.03 9.94 -14.05
N TYR A 459 -17.66 9.01 -13.32
CA TYR A 459 -18.07 7.70 -13.81
C TYR A 459 -19.54 7.36 -13.55
N GLN A 460 -20.33 8.29 -12.98
CA GLN A 460 -21.74 8.06 -12.64
C GLN A 460 -22.62 7.69 -13.85
N GLU A 461 -22.26 8.18 -15.04
CA GLU A 461 -22.98 7.88 -16.29
C GLU A 461 -22.50 6.59 -16.98
N CYS A 462 -21.43 5.98 -16.48
CA CYS A 462 -20.94 4.71 -17.03
C CYS A 462 -21.84 3.55 -16.58
N GLN A 463 -22.00 2.55 -17.45
CA GLN A 463 -22.82 1.39 -17.12
C GLN A 463 -22.19 0.59 -15.96
N ALA A 464 -23.03 0.17 -15.02
CA ALA A 464 -22.67 -0.73 -13.94
C ALA A 464 -23.69 -1.88 -13.91
N TYR A 465 -23.21 -3.11 -13.70
CA TYR A 465 -24.02 -4.32 -13.83
C TYR A 465 -24.00 -5.15 -12.54
N GLN A 466 -25.18 -5.29 -11.92
CA GLN A 466 -25.46 -6.11 -10.73
C GLN A 466 -24.46 -5.87 -9.58
N ILE A 467 -24.41 -4.67 -8.99
CA ILE A 467 -23.37 -4.22 -8.05
C ILE A 467 -23.70 -4.49 -6.56
N GLU A 468 -24.50 -5.51 -6.26
CA GLU A 468 -25.02 -5.71 -4.90
C GLU A 468 -23.92 -6.08 -3.89
N LYS A 469 -22.90 -6.83 -4.32
CA LYS A 469 -21.88 -7.39 -3.44
C LYS A 469 -20.78 -6.38 -3.11
N ALA A 470 -20.33 -5.60 -4.08
CA ALA A 470 -19.41 -4.50 -3.83
C ALA A 470 -20.02 -3.46 -2.88
N LEU A 471 -21.32 -3.18 -2.99
CA LEU A 471 -22.02 -2.29 -2.05
C LEU A 471 -22.02 -2.87 -0.63
N TRP A 472 -22.27 -4.17 -0.49
CA TRP A 472 -22.20 -4.84 0.81
C TRP A 472 -20.80 -4.72 1.46
N TYR A 473 -19.72 -4.92 0.68
CA TYR A 473 -18.36 -4.74 1.19
C TYR A 473 -18.03 -3.28 1.50
N TYR A 474 -18.46 -2.36 0.64
CA TYR A 474 -18.31 -0.92 0.86
C TYR A 474 -18.85 -0.48 2.22
N GLU A 475 -20.01 -1.00 2.63
CA GLU A 475 -20.68 -0.65 3.89
C GLU A 475 -20.04 -1.28 5.13
N LYS A 476 -19.29 -2.38 4.98
CA LYS A 476 -18.89 -3.24 6.12
C LYS A 476 -17.39 -3.39 6.32
N VAL A 477 -16.57 -3.11 5.31
CA VAL A 477 -15.13 -3.40 5.36
C VAL A 477 -14.31 -2.23 5.88
N LEU A 478 -13.49 -2.52 6.89
CA LEU A 478 -12.46 -1.65 7.44
C LEU A 478 -11.08 -2.33 7.32
N ASN A 479 -10.12 -1.68 6.69
CA ASN A 479 -8.73 -2.14 6.67
C ASN A 479 -8.02 -1.72 7.95
N ILE A 480 -7.38 -2.69 8.60
CA ILE A 480 -6.65 -2.54 9.87
C ILE A 480 -5.13 -2.64 9.64
N PRO A 481 -4.29 -2.17 10.60
CA PRO A 481 -2.85 -2.18 10.46
C PRO A 481 -2.27 -3.50 9.98
N CYS A 482 -1.38 -3.41 9.01
CA CYS A 482 -0.82 -4.55 8.31
C CYS A 482 0.55 -4.20 7.70
N SER A 483 1.38 -3.38 8.33
CA SER A 483 2.72 -3.10 7.78
C SER A 483 3.59 -4.36 7.83
N SER A 484 4.55 -4.53 6.91
CA SER A 484 5.47 -5.68 6.94
C SER A 484 6.49 -5.63 8.08
N ASN A 485 6.55 -4.52 8.81
CA ASN A 485 7.31 -4.33 10.05
C ASN A 485 6.40 -4.22 11.29
N LEU A 486 5.10 -4.50 11.17
CA LEU A 486 4.17 -4.49 12.31
C LEU A 486 4.55 -5.62 13.27
N THR A 487 4.81 -5.26 14.53
CA THR A 487 5.22 -6.20 15.57
C THR A 487 4.02 -6.91 16.19
N GLU A 488 4.24 -8.05 16.84
CA GLU A 488 3.19 -8.78 17.57
C GLU A 488 2.59 -7.95 18.70
N GLU A 489 3.42 -7.16 19.41
CA GLU A 489 2.96 -6.25 20.45
C GLU A 489 2.00 -5.17 19.90
N GLU A 490 2.27 -4.64 18.70
CA GLU A 490 1.37 -3.71 18.03
C GLU A 490 0.07 -4.39 17.58
N VAL A 491 0.14 -5.63 17.10
CA VAL A 491 -1.04 -6.45 16.80
C VAL A 491 -1.92 -6.61 18.05
N ASP A 492 -1.31 -6.94 19.19
CA ASP A 492 -1.99 -7.10 20.48
C ASP A 492 -2.65 -5.80 20.95
N ILE A 493 -1.97 -4.65 20.78
CA ILE A 493 -2.56 -3.33 21.09
C ILE A 493 -3.83 -3.11 20.26
N VAL A 494 -3.78 -3.37 18.94
CA VAL A 494 -4.94 -3.22 18.06
C VAL A 494 -6.08 -4.15 18.49
N LEU A 495 -5.78 -5.42 18.74
CA LEU A 495 -6.75 -6.41 19.18
C LEU A 495 -7.40 -6.05 20.53
N LYS A 496 -6.59 -5.60 21.50
CA LYS A 496 -7.05 -5.14 22.81
C LYS A 496 -8.04 -3.99 22.65
N LYS A 497 -7.73 -2.97 21.84
CA LYS A 497 -8.64 -1.84 21.58
C LYS A 497 -9.93 -2.27 20.90
N ILE A 498 -9.87 -3.14 19.90
CA ILE A 498 -11.07 -3.67 19.23
C ILE A 498 -11.97 -4.43 20.23
N LYS A 499 -11.38 -5.20 21.17
CA LYS A 499 -12.13 -5.90 22.22
C LYS A 499 -12.76 -4.93 23.23
N GLU A 500 -12.02 -3.92 23.69
CA GLU A 500 -12.50 -2.89 24.62
C GLU A 500 -13.70 -2.10 24.07
N PHE A 501 -13.82 -1.97 22.75
CA PHE A 501 -14.91 -1.21 22.13
C PHE A 501 -16.23 -1.97 21.98
N LYS A 502 -16.27 -3.26 22.34
CA LYS A 502 -17.44 -4.14 22.18
C LYS A 502 -18.54 -3.94 23.25
N ASP A 503 -18.33 -3.04 24.21
CA ASP A 503 -19.10 -2.90 25.45
C ASP A 503 -18.88 -4.07 26.44
#